data_AF-A0AAV2AHC8-F1
#
_entry.id   AF-A0AAV2AHC8-F1
#
_cell.length_a   1.000
_cell.length_b   1.000
_cell.length_c   1.000
_cell.angle_alpha   90.00
_cell.angle_beta   90.00
_cell.angle_gamma   90.00
#
_symmetry.space_group_name_H-M   'P 1'
#
loop_
_entity.id
_entity.type
_entity.pdbx_description
1 polymer ?
#
loop_
_entity_poly.entity_id
_entity_poly.type
_entity_poly.pdbx_seq_one_letter_code
_entity_poly.pdbx_strand_id
1 'polypeptide(L)'
;MNDDEVYNPIILTSENIIPAFKYGTTLVPFTEEDKMNMDYQSGEKGMKVLGFTKAENVHRYHYIGDKSMYVFGQKNRELAGVILAPFIHALHETKMVAIVRYVYSARSAPKIGFLSPKIKPNYECLVFIALPFMEDLRHYVFAPLDSDPKNIPTESQLSAVDNLITSMDLSTATVDDEGNLGEALKPKYTVNPFLQRLYQCLQFRSMHPEKPLPGISPHIEAIINPPSKLVKMAEPSLNRIKELFPLKQYAQKRSREVGAEMFASSETSSKKIKLENDDIYPGIGNAVGDKIVSVGSVNPVQDFQYLLKSKTLEFAEASKQMIDVVYKFLKTDSNLKHYHTKILSICKELRDTSLKRNDAAQYNVFMKNLKKELLSRDPELWNKFKNDKIGLLTKEEVKFSIVSPAEAESFLSADSLNDVKPAYKSPDMYEEEEDDYDLLDQL
;
A
#
# COMPACT_ATOMS: atom_id res chain seq x y z
N MET A 1 -19.37 28.25 -30.48
CA MET A 1 -19.19 28.83 -29.13
C MET A 1 -17.91 28.21 -28.61
N ASN A 2 -16.92 29.05 -28.32
CA ASN A 2 -15.52 28.65 -28.13
C ASN A 2 -15.30 28.11 -26.71
N ASP A 3 -14.85 26.86 -26.60
CA ASP A 3 -14.45 26.21 -25.33
C ASP A 3 -12.92 26.21 -25.16
N ASP A 4 -12.30 27.39 -25.28
CA ASP A 4 -10.89 27.63 -24.93
C ASP A 4 -10.82 28.59 -23.72
N GLU A 5 -11.39 28.20 -22.58
CA GLU A 5 -11.05 28.86 -21.31
C GLU A 5 -9.67 28.39 -20.87
N VAL A 6 -8.66 29.14 -21.29
CA VAL A 6 -7.28 29.03 -20.82
C VAL A 6 -7.29 29.21 -19.30
N TYR A 7 -7.03 28.13 -18.55
CA TYR A 7 -6.82 28.18 -17.10
C TYR A 7 -5.59 29.06 -16.81
N ASN A 8 -5.84 30.32 -16.45
CA ASN A 8 -4.82 31.25 -16.00
C ASN A 8 -4.71 31.17 -14.48
N PRO A 9 -3.70 30.47 -13.91
CA PRO A 9 -3.53 30.43 -12.47
C PRO A 9 -3.24 31.84 -11.93
N ILE A 10 -4.02 32.26 -10.94
CA ILE A 10 -3.80 33.53 -10.23
C ILE A 10 -2.52 33.37 -9.40
N ILE A 11 -1.50 34.15 -9.72
CA ILE A 11 -0.25 34.19 -8.97
C ILE A 11 -0.47 35.07 -7.74
N LEU A 12 -0.48 34.44 -6.56
CA LEU A 12 -0.56 35.14 -5.28
C LEU A 12 0.86 35.49 -4.80
N THR A 13 1.03 36.72 -4.30
CA THR A 13 2.25 37.17 -3.62
C THR A 13 2.27 36.69 -2.17
N SER A 14 3.46 36.51 -1.59
CA SER A 14 3.63 36.02 -0.21
C SER A 14 2.92 36.86 0.85
N GLU A 15 2.70 38.15 0.58
CA GLU A 15 1.99 39.08 1.48
C GLU A 15 0.49 38.78 1.59
N ASN A 16 -0.08 38.13 0.57
CA ASN A 16 -1.51 37.76 0.53
C ASN A 16 -1.77 36.34 1.07
N ILE A 17 -0.78 35.72 1.70
CA ILE A 17 -0.87 34.36 2.24
C ILE A 17 -0.84 34.44 3.76
N ILE A 18 -1.90 33.93 4.39
CA ILE A 18 -1.98 33.77 5.85
C ILE A 18 -1.86 32.29 6.23
N PRO A 19 -1.16 31.95 7.33
CA PRO A 19 -1.16 30.58 7.83
C PRO A 19 -2.58 30.21 8.28
N ALA A 20 -2.97 28.97 8.02
CA ALA A 20 -4.21 28.42 8.53
C ALA A 20 -3.99 26.99 9.04
N PHE A 21 -4.63 26.66 10.16
CA PHE A 21 -4.58 25.33 10.76
C PHE A 21 -5.92 24.63 10.57
N LYS A 22 -5.88 23.32 10.36
CA LYS A 22 -7.09 22.50 10.29
C LYS A 22 -7.58 22.19 11.70
N TYR A 23 -8.82 22.58 11.99
CA TYR A 23 -9.54 22.17 13.18
C TYR A 23 -10.75 21.34 12.75
N GLY A 24 -10.57 20.01 12.70
CA GLY A 24 -11.51 19.10 12.05
C GLY A 24 -11.59 19.36 10.55
N THR A 25 -12.77 19.67 10.05
CA THR A 25 -13.01 20.04 8.64
C THR A 25 -12.80 21.53 8.35
N THR A 26 -12.78 22.38 9.38
CA THR A 26 -12.68 23.83 9.25
C THR A 26 -11.22 24.28 9.16
N LEU A 27 -10.95 25.20 8.23
CA LEU A 27 -9.67 25.93 8.18
C LEU A 27 -9.78 27.19 9.01
N VAL A 28 -8.98 27.28 10.07
CA VAL A 28 -8.92 28.45 10.95
C VAL A 28 -7.66 29.24 10.58
N PRO A 29 -7.79 30.45 10.03
CA PRO A 29 -6.65 31.33 9.81
C PRO A 29 -6.05 31.73 11.16
N PHE A 30 -4.73 31.68 11.28
CA PHE A 30 -4.02 31.97 12.51
C PHE A 30 -2.73 32.71 12.18
N THR A 31 -2.67 33.98 12.58
CA THR A 31 -1.55 34.85 12.22
C THR A 31 -0.32 34.56 13.09
N GLU A 32 0.85 35.02 12.65
CA GLU A 32 2.06 34.93 13.49
C GLU A 32 1.93 35.76 14.78
N GLU A 33 1.16 36.84 14.78
CA GLU A 33 0.87 37.65 15.97
C GLU A 33 0.01 36.87 16.98
N ASP A 34 -1.04 36.20 16.49
CA ASP A 34 -1.86 35.32 17.33
C ASP A 34 -1.02 34.21 17.95
N LYS A 35 -0.13 33.61 17.15
CA LYS A 35 0.79 32.56 17.59
C LYS A 35 1.73 33.05 18.68
N MET A 36 2.35 34.22 18.51
CA MET A 36 3.25 34.76 19.54
C MET A 36 2.55 35.03 20.88
N ASN A 37 1.28 35.43 20.84
CA ASN A 37 0.51 35.78 22.03
C ASN A 37 -0.17 34.58 22.70
N MET A 38 -0.59 33.58 21.93
CA MET A 38 -1.34 32.42 22.42
C MET A 38 -0.48 31.16 22.63
N ASP A 39 0.73 31.11 22.08
CA ASP A 39 1.62 29.94 22.26
C ASP A 39 1.98 29.71 23.74
N TYR A 40 2.06 28.44 24.09
CA TYR A 40 2.39 28.03 25.46
C TYR A 40 3.82 28.45 25.84
N GLN A 41 3.92 29.22 26.93
CA GLN A 41 5.20 29.65 27.47
C GLN A 41 5.80 28.57 28.37
N SER A 42 6.94 28.03 27.93
CA SER A 42 7.58 26.87 28.58
C SER A 42 8.24 27.21 29.94
N GLY A 43 8.39 28.49 30.24
CA GLY A 43 8.99 28.98 31.48
C GLY A 43 10.51 28.83 31.53
N GLU A 44 11.05 28.79 32.73
CA GLU A 44 12.50 28.76 32.94
C GLU A 44 13.16 27.45 32.47
N LYS A 45 14.37 27.59 31.94
CA LYS A 45 15.27 26.48 31.62
C LYS A 45 15.57 25.68 32.88
N GLY A 46 15.46 24.36 32.80
CA GLY A 46 15.86 23.49 33.91
C GLY A 46 15.41 22.05 33.78
N MET A 47 15.93 21.22 34.68
CA MET A 47 15.47 19.87 34.94
C MET A 47 14.87 19.85 36.34
N LYS A 48 13.54 19.69 36.44
CA LYS A 48 12.82 19.61 37.72
C LYS A 48 12.31 18.20 37.92
N VAL A 49 12.65 17.58 39.05
CA VAL A 49 12.16 16.24 39.41
C VAL A 49 10.68 16.34 39.76
N LEU A 50 9.86 15.53 39.12
CA LEU A 50 8.42 15.43 39.36
C LEU A 50 8.10 14.30 40.34
N GLY A 51 8.85 13.19 40.27
CA GLY A 51 8.64 12.03 41.12
C GLY A 51 9.64 10.92 40.85
N PHE A 52 9.46 9.80 41.52
CA PHE A 52 10.33 8.62 41.41
C PHE A 52 9.50 7.38 41.13
N THR A 53 10.06 6.46 40.36
CA THR A 53 9.45 5.16 40.06
C THR A 53 10.51 4.07 40.00
N LYS A 54 10.12 2.80 40.11
CA LYS A 54 11.04 1.68 39.87
C LYS A 54 11.52 1.70 38.42
N ALA A 55 12.76 1.30 38.19
CA ALA A 55 13.33 1.21 36.83
C ALA A 55 12.53 0.27 35.92
N GLU A 56 11.92 -0.78 36.47
CA GLU A 56 11.10 -1.78 35.76
C GLU A 56 9.83 -1.18 35.11
N ASN A 57 9.29 -0.10 35.68
CA ASN A 57 8.10 0.58 35.15
C ASN A 57 8.41 1.40 33.89
N VAL A 58 9.69 1.65 33.60
CA VAL A 58 10.13 2.44 32.45
C VAL A 58 10.70 1.51 31.38
N HIS A 59 9.83 1.07 30.48
CA HIS A 59 10.20 0.14 29.42
C HIS A 59 10.98 0.82 28.29
N ARG A 60 11.95 0.08 27.71
CA ARG A 60 12.79 0.55 26.61
C ARG A 60 11.99 0.99 25.37
N TYR A 61 10.86 0.34 25.09
CA TYR A 61 10.01 0.68 23.95
C TYR A 61 9.23 1.98 24.16
N HIS A 62 9.22 2.56 25.36
CA HIS A 62 8.71 3.90 25.63
C HIS A 62 9.77 4.99 25.46
N TYR A 63 10.96 4.70 24.94
CA TYR A 63 11.96 5.76 24.79
C TYR A 63 11.63 6.59 23.54
N ILE A 64 11.53 7.91 23.72
CA ILE A 64 11.33 8.85 22.60
C ILE A 64 12.51 9.81 22.49
N GLY A 65 12.64 10.43 21.32
CA GLY A 65 13.65 11.43 21.03
C GLY A 65 14.86 10.90 20.27
N ASP A 66 15.63 11.84 19.75
CA ASP A 66 16.78 11.63 18.88
C ASP A 66 18.12 11.59 19.63
N LYS A 67 18.12 11.84 20.95
CA LYS A 67 19.33 12.02 21.76
C LYS A 67 19.13 11.45 23.16
N SER A 68 20.22 10.92 23.71
CA SER A 68 20.39 10.68 25.14
C SER A 68 21.32 11.76 25.70
N MET A 69 20.98 12.30 26.88
CA MET A 69 21.76 13.35 27.51
C MET A 69 22.42 12.83 28.78
N TYR A 70 23.72 13.07 28.92
CA TYR A 70 24.46 12.79 30.14
C TYR A 70 24.45 14.02 31.04
N VAL A 71 23.99 13.84 32.28
CA VAL A 71 23.83 14.90 33.28
C VAL A 71 24.89 14.71 34.35
N PHE A 72 25.74 15.73 34.48
CA PHE A 72 26.84 15.81 35.43
C PHE A 72 26.69 17.04 36.32
N GLY A 73 27.43 17.05 37.44
CA GLY A 73 27.67 18.26 38.19
C GLY A 73 28.34 19.33 37.32
N GLN A 74 28.04 20.60 37.61
CA GLN A 74 28.58 21.72 36.82
C GLN A 74 30.11 21.73 36.86
N LYS A 75 30.74 21.85 35.68
CA LYS A 75 32.19 21.98 35.55
C LYS A 75 32.68 23.19 36.36
N ASN A 76 33.76 23.02 37.12
CA ASN A 76 34.35 24.01 38.04
C ASN A 76 33.55 24.28 39.34
N ARG A 77 32.55 23.46 39.66
CA ARG A 77 31.86 23.50 40.96
C ARG A 77 31.87 22.12 41.60
N GLU A 78 32.94 21.83 42.35
CA GLU A 78 33.15 20.52 42.98
C GLU A 78 31.96 20.11 43.87
N LEU A 79 31.41 21.05 44.63
CA LEU A 79 30.23 20.83 45.47
C LEU A 79 29.02 20.29 44.70
N ALA A 80 28.84 20.67 43.42
CA ALA A 80 27.72 20.17 42.63
C ALA A 80 27.85 18.68 42.31
N GLY A 81 29.07 18.19 42.06
CA GLY A 81 29.34 16.77 41.88
C GLY A 81 29.15 15.97 43.17
N VAL A 82 29.67 16.50 44.28
CA VAL A 82 29.54 15.87 45.61
C VAL A 82 28.08 15.76 46.04
N ILE A 83 27.23 16.74 45.73
CA ILE A 83 25.80 16.69 46.04
C ILE A 83 25.04 15.71 45.12
N LEU A 84 25.47 15.58 43.86
CA LEU A 84 24.80 14.70 42.90
C LEU A 84 25.15 13.21 43.12
N ALA A 85 26.37 12.91 43.58
CA ALA A 85 26.82 11.54 43.83
C ALA A 85 25.89 10.73 44.77
N PRO A 86 25.51 11.19 45.98
CA PRO A 86 24.62 10.43 46.85
C PRO A 86 23.23 10.23 46.23
N PHE A 87 22.77 11.17 45.41
CA PHE A 87 21.52 11.02 44.68
C PHE A 87 21.62 9.92 43.61
N ILE A 88 22.73 9.83 42.87
CA ILE A 88 23.00 8.76 41.90
C ILE A 88 23.07 7.39 42.61
N HIS A 89 23.81 7.30 43.71
CA HIS A 89 23.92 6.06 44.49
C HIS A 89 22.58 5.64 45.08
N ALA A 90 21.80 6.56 45.64
CA ALA A 90 20.47 6.25 46.19
C ALA A 90 19.54 5.68 45.12
N LEU A 91 19.51 6.28 43.91
CA LEU A 91 18.72 5.73 42.79
C LEU A 91 19.20 4.34 42.37
N HIS A 92 20.51 4.12 42.37
CA HIS A 92 21.09 2.84 41.99
C HIS A 92 20.79 1.72 43.00
N GLU A 93 20.99 1.99 44.30
CA GLU A 93 20.74 1.04 45.39
C GLU A 93 19.26 0.68 45.51
N THR A 94 18.37 1.66 45.34
CA THR A 94 16.91 1.46 45.40
C THR A 94 16.31 0.93 44.09
N LYS A 95 17.11 0.77 43.03
CA LYS A 95 16.65 0.40 41.67
C LYS A 95 15.53 1.31 41.16
N MET A 96 15.65 2.61 41.44
CA MET A 96 14.68 3.63 41.06
C MET A 96 15.23 4.55 39.96
N VAL A 97 14.32 5.22 39.27
CA VAL A 97 14.60 6.30 38.31
C VAL A 97 13.78 7.53 38.71
N ALA A 98 14.30 8.72 38.39
CA ALA A 98 13.61 9.97 38.66
C ALA A 98 12.90 10.47 37.39
N ILE A 99 11.59 10.69 37.47
CA ILE A 99 10.81 11.33 36.39
C ILE A 99 11.02 12.84 36.48
N VAL A 100 11.37 13.47 35.36
CA VAL A 100 11.74 14.88 35.32
C VAL A 100 11.05 15.62 34.20
N ARG A 101 10.70 16.87 34.49
CA ARG A 101 10.35 17.88 33.49
C ARG A 101 11.63 18.57 33.03
N TYR A 102 11.91 18.49 31.74
CA TYR A 102 13.07 19.08 31.11
C TYR A 102 12.66 20.22 30.18
N VAL A 103 13.23 21.40 30.39
CA VAL A 103 13.11 22.55 29.50
C VAL A 103 14.52 23.01 29.11
N TYR A 104 14.85 22.92 27.82
CA TYR A 104 16.18 23.31 27.32
C TYR A 104 16.37 24.83 27.29
N SER A 105 15.33 25.57 26.88
CA SER A 105 15.31 27.03 26.80
C SER A 105 13.87 27.54 26.89
N ALA A 106 13.67 28.82 27.16
CA ALA A 106 12.32 29.43 27.25
C ALA A 106 11.49 29.28 25.95
N ARG A 107 12.16 29.11 24.80
CA ARG A 107 11.52 28.88 23.49
C ARG A 107 11.27 27.40 23.18
N SER A 108 11.81 26.48 23.99
CA SER A 108 11.71 25.05 23.74
C SER A 108 10.55 24.47 24.53
N ALA A 109 9.68 23.71 23.86
CA ALA A 109 8.62 22.96 24.52
C ALA A 109 9.18 22.07 25.65
N PRO A 110 8.48 21.96 26.80
CA PRO A 110 8.89 21.07 27.87
C PRO A 110 8.79 19.62 27.41
N LYS A 111 9.76 18.82 27.83
CA LYS A 111 9.76 17.37 27.63
C LYS A 111 9.65 16.69 28.99
N ILE A 112 8.91 15.60 29.03
CA ILE A 112 8.98 14.66 30.15
C ILE A 112 10.02 13.61 29.81
N GLY A 113 10.77 13.18 30.81
CA GLY A 113 11.74 12.10 30.66
C GLY A 113 12.07 11.51 32.01
N PHE A 114 13.01 10.57 32.00
CA PHE A 114 13.52 9.98 33.23
C PHE A 114 15.04 10.11 33.31
N LEU A 115 15.56 10.14 34.54
CA LEU A 115 16.97 10.10 34.87
C LEU A 115 17.30 8.72 35.44
N SER A 116 18.19 8.00 34.74
CA SER A 116 18.73 6.71 35.19
C SER A 116 20.15 6.88 35.70
N PRO A 117 20.50 6.29 36.87
CA PRO A 117 21.89 6.30 37.35
C PRO A 117 22.79 5.48 36.44
N LYS A 118 24.00 6.00 36.17
CA LYS A 118 25.04 5.31 35.41
C LYS A 118 26.39 5.52 36.11
N ILE A 119 26.85 4.43 36.74
CA ILE A 119 28.10 4.36 37.50
C ILE A 119 29.15 3.65 36.63
N LYS A 120 30.30 4.29 36.43
CA LYS A 120 31.47 3.76 35.74
C LYS A 120 32.72 4.01 36.60
N PRO A 121 33.81 3.24 36.40
CA PRO A 121 35.02 3.40 37.23
C PRO A 121 35.59 4.84 37.23
N ASN A 122 35.43 5.55 36.11
CA ASN A 122 36.01 6.89 35.93
C ASN A 122 35.03 8.02 36.21
N TYR A 123 33.72 7.75 36.24
CA TYR A 123 32.70 8.79 36.42
C TYR A 123 31.34 8.20 36.81
N GLU A 124 30.55 9.06 37.45
CA GLU A 124 29.16 8.79 37.78
C GLU A 124 28.29 9.91 37.20
N CYS A 125 27.14 9.54 36.64
CA CYS A 125 26.22 10.50 36.03
C CYS A 125 24.79 9.98 36.02
N LEU A 126 23.86 10.87 35.67
CA LEU A 126 22.51 10.50 35.30
C LEU A 126 22.36 10.55 33.78
N VAL A 127 21.65 9.58 33.21
CA VAL A 127 21.28 9.58 31.80
C VAL A 127 19.84 10.01 31.68
N PHE A 128 19.59 11.11 30.99
CA PHE A 128 18.28 11.59 30.61
C PHE A 128 17.85 11.01 29.26
N ILE A 129 16.66 10.42 29.24
CA ILE A 129 15.96 9.98 28.04
C ILE A 129 14.52 10.49 28.12
N ALA A 130 13.99 11.03 27.02
CA ALA A 130 12.62 11.52 26.98
C ALA A 130 11.61 10.36 26.97
N LEU A 131 10.45 10.62 27.57
CA LEU A 131 9.30 9.71 27.59
C LEU A 131 8.18 10.29 26.72
N PRO A 132 7.33 9.44 26.11
CA PRO A 132 6.19 9.85 25.32
C PRO A 132 5.16 10.55 26.20
N PHE A 133 4.45 11.50 25.61
CA PHE A 133 3.15 11.92 26.11
C PHE A 133 2.06 10.93 25.70
N MET A 134 0.85 11.12 26.22
CA MET A 134 -0.29 10.27 25.90
C MET A 134 -0.59 10.27 24.39
N GLU A 135 -0.41 11.41 23.75
CA GLU A 135 -0.64 11.64 22.32
C GLU A 135 0.40 10.95 21.42
N ASP A 136 1.57 10.60 21.96
CA ASP A 136 2.62 9.89 21.23
C ASP A 136 2.38 8.37 21.18
N LEU A 137 1.53 7.84 22.07
CA LEU A 137 1.25 6.41 22.16
C LEU A 137 0.29 5.96 21.06
N ARG A 138 0.66 4.88 20.36
CA ARG A 138 -0.16 4.26 19.33
C ARG A 138 -0.70 2.92 19.83
N HIS A 139 -1.99 2.89 20.13
CA HIS A 139 -2.66 1.71 20.64
C HIS A 139 -3.14 0.81 19.50
N TYR A 140 -2.23 0.04 18.90
CA TYR A 140 -2.58 -1.03 17.98
C TYR A 140 -2.86 -2.32 18.74
N VAL A 141 -4.00 -2.93 18.48
CA VAL A 141 -4.35 -4.24 19.02
C VAL A 141 -3.98 -5.30 18.00
N PHE A 142 -3.11 -6.22 18.39
CA PHE A 142 -2.73 -7.38 17.59
C PHE A 142 -3.23 -8.65 18.27
N ALA A 143 -3.68 -9.62 17.49
CA ALA A 143 -4.03 -10.94 18.01
C ALA A 143 -2.77 -11.65 18.55
N PRO A 144 -2.86 -12.38 19.67
CA PRO A 144 -1.80 -13.25 20.14
C PRO A 144 -1.37 -14.23 19.04
N LEU A 145 -0.07 -14.44 18.86
CA LEU A 145 0.46 -15.27 17.77
C LEU A 145 0.05 -16.75 17.89
N ASP A 146 -0.22 -17.20 19.12
CA ASP A 146 -0.65 -18.55 19.51
C ASP A 146 -2.17 -18.79 19.36
N SER A 147 -2.92 -17.79 18.89
CA SER A 147 -4.38 -17.91 18.71
C SER A 147 -4.77 -18.94 17.63
N ASP A 148 -3.94 -19.12 16.60
CA ASP A 148 -4.12 -20.16 15.58
C ASP A 148 -3.20 -21.35 15.88
N PRO A 149 -3.74 -22.56 16.09
CA PRO A 149 -2.93 -23.77 16.27
C PRO A 149 -1.90 -24.01 15.17
N LYS A 150 -2.11 -23.47 13.96
CA LYS A 150 -1.16 -23.56 12.84
C LYS A 150 0.11 -22.74 13.04
N ASN A 151 0.07 -21.72 13.91
CA ASN A 151 1.21 -20.87 14.23
C ASN A 151 2.09 -21.45 15.35
N ILE A 152 1.63 -22.52 16.02
CA ILE A 152 2.38 -23.17 17.09
C ILE A 152 3.50 -23.99 16.44
N PRO A 153 4.78 -23.66 16.68
CA PRO A 153 5.89 -24.36 16.07
C PRO A 153 6.03 -25.77 16.64
N THR A 154 6.45 -26.69 15.77
CA THR A 154 6.83 -28.06 16.16
C THR A 154 8.17 -28.09 16.89
N GLU A 155 8.46 -29.15 17.65
CA GLU A 155 9.74 -29.32 18.35
C GLU A 155 10.95 -29.33 17.39
N SER A 156 10.77 -29.89 16.19
CA SER A 156 11.80 -29.87 15.14
C SER A 156 12.07 -28.46 14.61
N GLN A 157 11.03 -27.62 14.52
CA GLN A 157 11.15 -26.21 14.15
C GLN A 157 11.83 -25.39 15.25
N LEU A 158 11.46 -25.62 16.52
CA LEU A 158 12.10 -24.96 17.67
C LEU A 158 13.59 -25.27 17.73
N SER A 159 13.96 -26.56 17.67
CA SER A 159 15.36 -26.99 17.68
C SER A 159 16.17 -26.46 16.48
N ALA A 160 15.55 -26.31 15.31
CA ALA A 160 16.22 -25.69 14.16
C ALA A 160 16.54 -24.21 14.39
N VAL A 161 15.62 -23.46 15.01
CA VAL A 161 15.83 -22.06 15.38
C VAL A 161 16.87 -21.92 16.50
N ASP A 162 16.85 -22.79 17.51
CA ASP A 162 17.86 -22.80 18.58
C ASP A 162 19.28 -23.04 18.05
N ASN A 163 19.41 -23.98 17.11
CA ASN A 163 20.69 -24.24 16.44
C ASN A 163 21.13 -23.04 15.60
N LEU A 164 20.20 -22.33 14.95
CA LEU A 164 20.53 -21.10 14.22
C LEU A 164 21.03 -20.01 15.16
N ILE A 165 20.30 -19.74 16.26
CA ILE A 165 20.68 -18.75 17.28
C ILE A 165 22.10 -19.04 17.79
N THR A 166 22.39 -20.30 18.11
CA THR A 166 23.72 -20.71 18.60
C THR A 166 24.80 -20.54 17.52
N SER A 167 24.51 -20.89 16.26
CA SER A 167 25.47 -20.78 15.16
C SER A 167 25.76 -19.35 14.70
N MET A 168 24.82 -18.43 14.91
CA MET A 168 24.92 -17.02 14.51
C MET A 168 25.12 -16.07 15.70
N ASP A 169 25.61 -16.56 16.83
CA ASP A 169 25.93 -15.71 17.97
C ASP A 169 27.09 -14.75 17.65
N LEU A 170 26.83 -13.45 17.77
CA LEU A 170 27.81 -12.38 17.54
C LEU A 170 28.62 -12.03 18.80
N SER A 171 28.25 -12.54 19.97
CA SER A 171 28.88 -12.17 21.23
C SER A 171 30.30 -12.73 21.40
N THR A 172 30.60 -13.85 20.72
CA THR A 172 31.87 -14.60 20.83
C THR A 172 32.58 -14.78 19.48
N ALA A 173 32.16 -14.04 18.46
CA ALA A 173 32.51 -14.33 17.07
C ALA A 173 33.87 -13.78 16.59
N THR A 174 34.55 -12.97 17.40
CA THR A 174 35.92 -12.50 17.12
C THR A 174 36.87 -13.00 18.19
N VAL A 175 38.15 -13.08 17.86
CA VAL A 175 39.21 -13.34 18.85
C VAL A 175 40.00 -12.04 18.95
N ASP A 176 40.13 -11.50 20.16
CA ASP A 176 40.97 -10.32 20.38
C ASP A 176 42.47 -10.67 20.33
N ASP A 177 43.32 -9.64 20.38
CA ASP A 177 44.78 -9.80 20.33
C ASP A 177 45.33 -10.60 21.54
N GLU A 178 44.52 -10.77 22.58
CA GLU A 178 44.83 -11.50 23.82
C GLU A 178 44.31 -12.95 23.80
N GLY A 179 43.64 -13.36 22.71
CA GLY A 179 43.12 -14.72 22.53
C GLY A 179 41.74 -14.97 23.14
N ASN A 180 41.06 -13.95 23.67
CA ASN A 180 39.72 -14.07 24.22
C ASN A 180 38.66 -13.92 23.13
N LEU A 181 37.53 -14.62 23.33
CA LEU A 181 36.36 -14.46 22.49
C LEU A 181 35.73 -13.08 22.73
N GLY A 182 35.49 -12.34 21.66
CA GLY A 182 34.98 -10.98 21.68
C GLY A 182 33.79 -10.78 20.75
N GLU A 183 32.99 -9.78 21.09
CA GLU A 183 31.82 -9.35 20.32
C GLU A 183 32.21 -8.84 18.93
N ALA A 184 31.65 -9.45 17.87
CA ALA A 184 31.96 -9.10 16.49
C ALA A 184 31.40 -7.73 16.07
N LEU A 185 30.20 -7.39 16.52
CA LEU A 185 29.56 -6.12 16.21
C LEU A 185 29.46 -5.28 17.47
N LYS A 186 30.33 -4.26 17.58
CA LYS A 186 30.32 -3.31 18.70
C LYS A 186 29.79 -1.95 18.21
N PRO A 187 28.47 -1.64 18.31
CA PRO A 187 27.90 -0.43 17.73
C PRO A 187 28.58 0.87 18.18
N LYS A 188 29.18 0.89 19.37
CA LYS A 188 29.94 2.02 19.90
C LYS A 188 31.21 2.34 19.09
N TYR A 189 31.83 1.33 18.48
CA TYR A 189 33.08 1.44 17.73
C TYR A 189 32.87 1.28 16.22
N THR A 190 31.69 0.81 15.80
CA THR A 190 31.32 0.72 14.39
C THR A 190 31.03 2.11 13.82
N VAL A 191 31.79 2.51 12.79
CA VAL A 191 31.59 3.78 12.09
C VAL A 191 30.37 3.72 11.16
N ASN A 192 29.73 4.87 10.91
CA ASN A 192 28.58 4.93 10.02
C ASN A 192 28.98 4.60 8.55
N PRO A 193 28.49 3.50 7.96
CA PRO A 193 28.87 3.07 6.61
C PRO A 193 28.40 4.05 5.53
N PHE A 194 27.31 4.80 5.76
CA PHE A 194 26.83 5.81 4.82
C PHE A 194 27.87 6.90 4.58
N LEU A 195 28.47 7.43 5.65
CA LEU A 195 29.48 8.48 5.55
C LEU A 195 30.74 7.95 4.85
N GLN A 196 31.17 6.72 5.16
CA GLN A 196 32.30 6.10 4.50
C GLN A 196 32.07 5.92 3.00
N ARG A 197 30.86 5.48 2.61
CA ARG A 197 30.47 5.35 1.21
C ARG A 197 30.41 6.71 0.51
N LEU A 198 29.86 7.72 1.18
CA LEU A 198 29.81 9.08 0.65
C LEU A 198 31.22 9.61 0.36
N TYR A 199 32.14 9.50 1.33
CA TYR A 199 33.53 9.97 1.16
C TYR A 199 34.27 9.17 0.09
N GLN A 200 34.05 7.87 -0.01
CA GLN A 200 34.58 7.05 -1.10
C GLN A 200 34.11 7.57 -2.47
N CYS A 201 32.83 7.84 -2.62
CA CYS A 201 32.27 8.36 -3.88
C CYS A 201 32.77 9.78 -4.20
N LEU A 202 32.84 10.66 -3.19
CA LEU A 202 33.34 12.03 -3.36
C LEU A 202 34.82 12.04 -3.78
N GLN A 203 35.67 11.26 -3.10
CA GLN A 203 37.07 11.11 -3.45
C GLN A 203 37.25 10.53 -4.85
N PHE A 204 36.45 9.52 -5.21
CA PHE A 204 36.56 8.90 -6.53
C PHE A 204 36.11 9.87 -7.63
N ARG A 205 35.01 10.61 -7.44
CA ARG A 205 34.52 11.56 -8.43
C ARG A 205 35.43 12.78 -8.57
N SER A 206 36.07 13.24 -7.48
CA SER A 206 37.02 14.35 -7.55
C SER A 206 38.27 13.99 -8.35
N MET A 207 38.75 12.75 -8.23
CA MET A 207 39.92 12.24 -8.96
C MET A 207 39.57 11.74 -10.36
N HIS A 208 38.32 11.32 -10.59
CA HIS A 208 37.83 10.75 -11.83
C HIS A 208 36.43 11.28 -12.22
N PRO A 209 36.34 12.53 -12.73
CA PRO A 209 35.06 13.17 -13.05
C PRO A 209 34.21 12.41 -14.08
N GLU A 210 34.84 11.76 -15.06
CA GLU A 210 34.16 11.08 -16.18
C GLU A 210 33.80 9.61 -15.89
N LYS A 211 34.33 9.01 -14.81
CA LYS A 211 34.10 7.58 -14.51
C LYS A 211 32.79 7.37 -13.75
N PRO A 212 32.12 6.20 -13.89
CA PRO A 212 30.96 5.86 -13.06
C PRO A 212 31.35 5.75 -11.59
N LEU A 213 30.36 5.72 -10.69
CA LEU A 213 30.62 5.56 -9.27
C LEU A 213 31.38 4.24 -9.00
N PRO A 214 32.35 4.23 -8.06
CA PRO A 214 33.11 3.02 -7.76
C PRO A 214 32.21 1.98 -7.09
N GLY A 215 32.57 0.70 -7.17
CA GLY A 215 31.96 -0.34 -6.34
C GLY A 215 32.15 -0.07 -4.84
N ILE A 216 31.41 -0.79 -3.99
CA ILE A 216 31.56 -0.68 -2.53
C ILE A 216 32.93 -1.23 -2.14
N SER A 217 33.67 -0.52 -1.29
CA SER A 217 34.98 -1.01 -0.85
C SER A 217 34.82 -2.21 0.11
N PRO A 218 35.75 -3.17 0.11
CA PRO A 218 35.68 -4.34 1.01
C PRO A 218 35.63 -3.95 2.50
N HIS A 219 36.24 -2.82 2.88
CA HIS A 219 36.18 -2.32 4.25
C HIS A 219 34.77 -1.85 4.64
N ILE A 220 34.06 -1.17 3.74
CA ILE A 220 32.66 -0.77 3.99
C ILE A 220 31.76 -2.01 4.01
N GLU A 221 32.02 -2.97 3.13
CA GLU A 221 31.30 -4.23 3.08
C GLU A 221 31.45 -5.04 4.38
N ALA A 222 32.65 -5.07 4.97
CA ALA A 222 32.92 -5.71 6.25
C ALA A 222 32.19 -5.05 7.44
N ILE A 223 31.81 -3.78 7.34
CA ILE A 223 31.00 -3.09 8.36
C ILE A 223 29.52 -3.50 8.27
N ILE A 224 29.04 -3.77 7.06
CA ILE A 224 27.63 -4.05 6.77
C ILE A 224 27.30 -5.53 6.95
N ASN A 225 28.21 -6.41 6.55
CA ASN A 225 27.99 -7.85 6.52
C ASN A 225 28.53 -8.57 7.76
N PRO A 226 27.88 -9.67 8.20
CA PRO A 226 28.40 -10.49 9.28
C PRO A 226 29.71 -11.18 8.89
N PRO A 227 30.54 -11.60 9.87
CA PRO A 227 31.78 -12.33 9.60
C PRO A 227 31.54 -13.59 8.76
N SER A 228 32.31 -13.75 7.68
CA SER A 228 32.14 -14.86 6.72
C SER A 228 32.29 -16.24 7.35
N LYS A 229 33.10 -16.37 8.41
CA LYS A 229 33.26 -17.61 9.19
C LYS A 229 31.94 -18.05 9.83
N LEU A 230 31.21 -17.12 10.46
CA LEU A 230 29.92 -17.41 11.08
C LEU A 230 28.88 -17.82 10.04
N VAL A 231 28.81 -17.11 8.91
CA VAL A 231 27.86 -17.43 7.85
C VAL A 231 28.05 -18.86 7.34
N LYS A 232 29.31 -19.29 7.16
CA LYS A 232 29.63 -20.68 6.77
C LYS A 232 29.26 -21.70 7.85
N MET A 233 29.45 -21.36 9.13
CA MET A 233 29.05 -22.24 10.25
C MET A 233 27.53 -22.36 10.38
N ALA A 234 26.78 -21.31 10.05
CA ALA A 234 25.33 -21.28 10.11
C ALA A 234 24.63 -21.90 8.89
N GLU A 235 25.36 -22.15 7.80
CA GLU A 235 24.82 -22.67 6.54
C GLU A 235 24.01 -23.98 6.71
N PRO A 236 24.46 -24.99 7.49
CA PRO A 236 23.66 -26.19 7.76
C PRO A 236 22.35 -25.89 8.50
N SER A 237 22.38 -25.01 9.50
CA SER A 237 21.20 -24.60 10.27
C SER A 237 20.21 -23.84 9.39
N LEU A 238 20.69 -22.96 8.50
CA LEU A 238 19.87 -22.22 7.55
C LEU A 238 19.20 -23.13 6.53
N ASN A 239 19.91 -24.13 6.01
CA ASN A 239 19.33 -25.11 5.09
C ASN A 239 18.22 -25.92 5.77
N ARG A 240 18.42 -26.34 7.02
CA ARG A 240 17.40 -27.03 7.81
C ARG A 240 16.15 -26.17 8.07
N ILE A 241 16.32 -24.89 8.38
CA ILE A 241 15.19 -23.96 8.54
C ILE A 241 14.43 -23.80 7.22
N LYS A 242 15.15 -23.67 6.10
CA LYS A 242 14.54 -23.55 4.77
C LYS A 242 13.68 -24.76 4.41
N GLU A 243 14.09 -25.95 4.83
CA GLU A 243 13.32 -27.19 4.64
C GLU A 243 12.08 -27.25 5.55
N LEU A 244 12.21 -26.86 6.82
CA LEU A 244 11.14 -26.95 7.82
C LEU A 244 10.09 -25.82 7.73
N PHE A 245 10.44 -24.68 7.12
CA PHE A 245 9.56 -23.53 6.95
C PHE A 245 9.37 -23.20 5.47
N PRO A 246 8.47 -23.93 4.76
CA PRO A 246 8.23 -23.69 3.35
C PRO A 246 7.51 -22.36 3.13
N LEU A 247 8.23 -21.37 2.60
CA LEU A 247 7.68 -20.06 2.27
C LEU A 247 7.23 -20.02 0.80
N LYS A 248 5.99 -19.59 0.56
CA LYS A 248 5.47 -19.32 -0.78
C LYS A 248 5.43 -17.82 -1.01
N GLN A 249 6.13 -17.34 -2.04
CA GLN A 249 6.07 -15.95 -2.42
C GLN A 249 4.69 -15.65 -3.01
N TYR A 250 3.92 -14.80 -2.33
CA TYR A 250 2.70 -14.25 -2.90
C TYR A 250 3.08 -13.05 -3.79
N ALA A 251 3.02 -13.23 -5.10
CA ALA A 251 3.25 -12.14 -6.04
C ALA A 251 2.05 -11.18 -6.01
N GLN A 252 2.14 -10.11 -5.21
CA GLN A 252 1.35 -8.93 -5.50
C GLN A 252 1.73 -8.46 -6.91
N LYS A 253 0.75 -8.19 -7.78
CA LYS A 253 0.98 -7.58 -9.09
C LYS A 253 1.71 -6.25 -8.87
N ARG A 254 3.04 -6.26 -8.92
CA ARG A 254 3.82 -5.03 -9.03
C ARG A 254 3.47 -4.44 -10.39
N SER A 255 3.06 -3.18 -10.42
CA SER A 255 3.16 -2.39 -11.64
C SER A 255 4.63 -2.48 -12.07
N ARG A 256 4.92 -3.11 -13.21
CA ARG A 256 6.27 -3.16 -13.74
C ARG A 256 6.77 -1.71 -13.81
N GLU A 257 7.85 -1.40 -13.13
CA GLU A 257 8.62 -0.19 -13.40
C GLU A 257 9.30 -0.41 -14.76
N VAL A 258 8.56 -0.09 -15.83
CA VAL A 258 8.96 -0.31 -17.24
C VAL A 258 10.26 0.43 -17.59
N GLY A 259 10.67 1.41 -16.78
CA GLY A 259 11.87 2.22 -17.02
C GLY A 259 13.18 1.44 -17.05
N ALA A 260 13.40 0.48 -16.15
CA ALA A 260 14.71 -0.17 -16.03
C ALA A 260 14.99 -1.18 -17.17
N GLU A 261 13.97 -1.89 -17.66
CA GLU A 261 14.12 -2.90 -18.71
C GLU A 261 14.24 -2.27 -20.13
N MET A 262 13.70 -1.07 -20.33
CA MET A 262 13.84 -0.34 -21.60
C MET A 262 15.27 0.15 -21.87
N PHE A 263 16.05 0.48 -20.82
CA PHE A 263 17.44 0.91 -20.98
C PHE A 263 18.44 -0.27 -20.98
N ALA A 264 18.11 -1.40 -20.36
CA ALA A 264 19.00 -2.56 -20.29
C ALA A 264 19.12 -3.34 -21.62
N SER A 265 18.15 -3.19 -22.53
CA SER A 265 18.09 -3.96 -23.79
C SER A 265 18.68 -3.25 -25.02
N SER A 266 19.20 -2.02 -24.88
CA SER A 266 19.65 -1.21 -26.02
C SER A 266 21.16 -1.28 -26.33
N GLU A 267 21.95 -2.16 -25.70
CA GLU A 267 23.40 -2.21 -25.99
C GLU A 267 23.83 -3.25 -27.04
N THR A 268 22.94 -4.08 -27.58
CA THR A 268 23.30 -4.97 -28.71
C THR A 268 22.12 -5.30 -29.63
N SER A 269 21.89 -4.46 -30.64
CA SER A 269 21.56 -4.88 -32.02
C SER A 269 21.05 -3.71 -32.86
N SER A 270 21.95 -3.09 -33.59
CA SER A 270 21.61 -2.19 -34.68
C SER A 270 20.98 -2.97 -35.84
N LYS A 271 19.65 -2.99 -35.93
CA LYS A 271 18.92 -3.20 -37.20
C LYS A 271 18.10 -1.95 -37.50
N LYS A 272 18.50 -1.26 -38.58
CA LYS A 272 17.83 -0.08 -39.15
C LYS A 272 16.37 -0.42 -39.47
N ILE A 273 15.43 0.25 -38.83
CA ILE A 273 14.05 0.37 -39.32
C ILE A 273 13.97 1.69 -40.07
N LYS A 274 13.65 1.62 -41.37
CA LYS A 274 13.36 2.80 -42.20
C LYS A 274 12.05 3.42 -41.72
N LEU A 275 12.09 4.70 -41.40
CA LEU A 275 10.94 5.57 -41.30
C LEU A 275 10.58 6.03 -42.72
N GLU A 276 9.38 5.71 -43.18
CA GLU A 276 8.72 6.50 -44.22
C GLU A 276 7.67 7.37 -43.52
N ASN A 277 7.83 8.68 -43.72
CA ASN A 277 6.97 9.74 -43.23
C ASN A 277 5.64 9.70 -43.99
N ASP A 278 4.54 9.72 -43.25
CA ASP A 278 3.32 10.40 -43.69
C ASP A 278 2.93 11.39 -42.59
N ASP A 279 2.68 12.62 -43.01
CA ASP A 279 2.52 13.81 -42.20
C ASP A 279 1.34 13.71 -41.21
N ILE A 280 1.63 13.85 -39.91
CA ILE A 280 0.63 14.22 -38.90
C ILE A 280 1.19 15.39 -38.09
N TYR A 281 0.60 16.56 -38.29
CA TYR A 281 0.77 17.73 -37.42
C TYR A 281 0.47 17.35 -35.95
N PRO A 282 1.30 17.75 -34.98
CA PRO A 282 1.15 17.36 -33.59
C PRO A 282 0.07 18.20 -32.91
N GLY A 283 -1.14 17.64 -32.85
CA GLY A 283 -2.17 18.05 -31.89
C GLY A 283 -1.90 17.36 -30.55
N ILE A 284 -1.54 18.15 -29.53
CA ILE A 284 -1.39 17.72 -28.14
C ILE A 284 -2.77 17.26 -27.64
N GLY A 285 -2.94 15.95 -27.46
CA GLY A 285 -4.17 15.40 -26.89
C GLY A 285 -4.45 13.97 -27.31
N ASN A 286 -3.61 13.03 -26.84
CA ASN A 286 -3.96 11.64 -26.50
C ASN A 286 -2.67 10.85 -26.22
N ALA A 287 -2.08 11.09 -25.05
CA ALA A 287 -0.98 10.30 -24.50
C ALA A 287 -1.49 8.99 -23.86
N VAL A 288 -2.37 8.27 -24.57
CA VAL A 288 -2.76 6.89 -24.25
C VAL A 288 -2.84 6.12 -25.56
N GLY A 289 -1.67 5.82 -26.11
CA GLY A 289 -1.50 4.80 -27.14
C GLY A 289 -1.24 3.44 -26.50
N ASP A 290 -2.01 3.07 -25.47
CA ASP A 290 -2.04 1.69 -25.01
C ASP A 290 -2.59 0.84 -26.16
N LYS A 291 -1.85 -0.20 -26.56
CA LYS A 291 -2.46 -1.26 -27.37
C LYS A 291 -3.60 -1.83 -26.54
N ILE A 292 -4.84 -1.52 -26.92
CA ILE A 292 -6.03 -2.09 -26.29
C ILE A 292 -6.01 -3.59 -26.56
N VAL A 293 -5.75 -4.41 -25.54
CA VAL A 293 -5.73 -5.89 -25.62
C VAL A 293 -7.06 -6.49 -25.15
N SER A 294 -7.87 -5.74 -24.41
CA SER A 294 -9.18 -6.19 -23.90
C SER A 294 -10.15 -5.03 -23.71
N VAL A 295 -11.46 -5.32 -23.67
CA VAL A 295 -12.51 -4.31 -23.46
C VAL A 295 -12.50 -3.83 -22.00
N GLY A 296 -12.22 -2.55 -21.77
CA GLY A 296 -12.17 -1.92 -20.46
C GLY A 296 -13.52 -1.41 -19.95
N SER A 297 -13.60 -1.04 -18.67
CA SER A 297 -14.80 -0.47 -18.05
C SER A 297 -14.96 1.04 -18.26
N VAL A 298 -13.96 1.71 -18.83
CA VAL A 298 -13.93 3.18 -19.00
C VAL A 298 -14.66 3.58 -20.28
N ASN A 299 -14.25 3.05 -21.45
CA ASN A 299 -14.85 3.31 -22.78
C ASN A 299 -15.12 2.02 -23.59
N PRO A 300 -16.03 1.14 -23.14
CA PRO A 300 -16.21 -0.21 -23.70
C PRO A 300 -16.59 -0.25 -25.20
N VAL A 301 -17.31 0.76 -25.69
CA VAL A 301 -17.74 0.85 -27.10
C VAL A 301 -16.56 1.13 -28.03
N GLN A 302 -15.68 2.05 -27.65
CA GLN A 302 -14.50 2.43 -28.45
C GLN A 302 -13.47 1.30 -28.46
N ASP A 303 -13.26 0.65 -27.32
CA ASP A 303 -12.37 -0.49 -27.18
C ASP A 303 -12.82 -1.65 -28.07
N PHE A 304 -14.12 -1.95 -28.09
CA PHE A 304 -14.69 -3.00 -28.92
C PHE A 304 -14.56 -2.71 -30.42
N GLN A 305 -14.84 -1.48 -30.87
CA GLN A 305 -14.64 -1.08 -32.27
C GLN A 305 -13.17 -1.15 -32.69
N TYR A 306 -12.25 -0.77 -31.80
CA TYR A 306 -10.81 -0.86 -32.06
C TYR A 306 -10.37 -2.32 -32.23
N LEU A 307 -10.78 -3.21 -31.32
CA LEU A 307 -10.45 -4.64 -31.35
C LEU A 307 -10.98 -5.33 -32.62
N LEU A 308 -12.15 -4.92 -33.11
CA LEU A 308 -12.71 -5.44 -34.37
C LEU A 308 -11.97 -4.92 -35.61
N LYS A 309 -11.50 -3.67 -35.60
CA LYS A 309 -10.72 -3.08 -36.70
C LYS A 309 -9.31 -3.65 -36.77
N SER A 310 -8.69 -3.90 -35.62
CA SER A 310 -7.32 -4.42 -35.51
C SER A 310 -7.20 -5.93 -35.74
N LYS A 311 -8.32 -6.65 -35.94
CA LYS A 311 -8.41 -8.13 -36.10
C LYS A 311 -7.65 -8.92 -35.02
N THR A 312 -7.50 -8.35 -33.82
CA THR A 312 -6.64 -8.92 -32.78
C THR A 312 -7.33 -10.04 -32.00
N LEU A 313 -8.66 -10.05 -31.96
CA LEU A 313 -9.49 -11.04 -31.27
C LEU A 313 -10.62 -11.52 -32.18
N GLU A 314 -11.02 -12.78 -32.04
CA GLU A 314 -12.20 -13.30 -32.73
C GLU A 314 -13.48 -12.62 -32.21
N PHE A 315 -14.45 -12.40 -33.11
CA PHE A 315 -15.70 -11.69 -32.80
C PHE A 315 -16.45 -12.30 -31.60
N ALA A 316 -16.42 -13.63 -31.47
CA ALA A 316 -17.03 -14.36 -30.37
C ALA A 316 -16.40 -14.00 -29.01
N GLU A 317 -15.08 -13.85 -28.95
CA GLU A 317 -14.35 -13.53 -27.72
C GLU A 317 -14.51 -12.05 -27.34
N ALA A 318 -14.46 -11.15 -28.32
CA ALA A 318 -14.71 -9.74 -28.10
C ALA A 318 -16.14 -9.47 -27.61
N SER A 319 -17.14 -10.17 -28.17
CA SER A 319 -18.54 -10.07 -27.76
C SER A 319 -18.74 -10.60 -26.34
N LYS A 320 -18.08 -11.70 -25.97
CA LYS A 320 -18.11 -12.24 -24.60
C LYS A 320 -17.51 -11.27 -23.59
N GLN A 321 -16.37 -10.64 -23.90
CA GLN A 321 -15.77 -9.64 -23.01
C GLN A 321 -16.70 -8.43 -22.81
N MET A 322 -17.37 -7.99 -23.86
CA MET A 322 -18.34 -6.88 -23.79
C MET A 322 -19.58 -7.26 -22.97
N ILE A 323 -20.07 -8.50 -23.09
CA ILE A 323 -21.15 -9.06 -22.27
C ILE A 323 -20.75 -9.14 -20.78
N ASP A 324 -19.53 -9.58 -20.48
CA ASP A 324 -19.02 -9.65 -19.10
C ASP A 324 -18.92 -8.27 -18.44
N VAL A 325 -18.61 -7.23 -19.22
CA VAL A 325 -18.61 -5.84 -18.74
C VAL A 325 -20.03 -5.39 -18.38
N VAL A 326 -21.05 -5.78 -19.15
CA VAL A 326 -22.46 -5.50 -18.81
C VAL A 326 -22.85 -6.18 -17.50
N TYR A 327 -22.54 -7.47 -17.32
CA TYR A 327 -22.85 -8.17 -16.07
C TYR A 327 -22.09 -7.60 -14.86
N LYS A 328 -20.87 -7.08 -15.04
CA LYS A 328 -20.13 -6.37 -13.99
C LYS A 328 -20.81 -5.07 -13.57
N PHE A 329 -21.34 -4.31 -14.53
CA PHE A 329 -22.13 -3.11 -14.22
C PHE A 329 -23.44 -3.46 -13.52
N LEU A 330 -24.07 -4.59 -13.87
CA LEU A 330 -25.32 -5.05 -13.22
C LEU A 330 -25.13 -5.59 -11.79
N LYS A 331 -23.94 -6.07 -11.42
CA LYS A 331 -23.62 -6.56 -10.07
C LYS A 331 -23.24 -5.45 -9.07
N THR A 332 -23.01 -4.23 -9.55
CA THR A 332 -22.60 -3.10 -8.70
C THR A 332 -23.86 -2.34 -8.26
N ASP A 333 -24.55 -2.84 -7.24
CA ASP A 333 -25.92 -2.44 -6.86
C ASP A 333 -26.06 -0.96 -6.41
N SER A 334 -24.97 -0.28 -6.03
CA SER A 334 -25.05 1.06 -5.42
C SER A 334 -25.18 2.24 -6.40
N ASN A 335 -25.07 2.05 -7.73
CA ASN A 335 -25.10 3.17 -8.70
C ASN A 335 -25.62 2.79 -10.11
N LEU A 336 -26.57 1.84 -10.21
CA LEU A 336 -27.08 1.33 -11.49
C LEU A 336 -27.53 2.44 -12.46
N LYS A 337 -28.20 3.48 -11.94
CA LYS A 337 -28.74 4.62 -12.72
C LYS A 337 -27.68 5.36 -13.55
N HIS A 338 -26.44 5.46 -13.05
CA HIS A 338 -25.33 6.09 -13.79
C HIS A 338 -24.82 5.26 -14.97
N TYR A 339 -25.08 3.94 -14.96
CA TYR A 339 -24.65 3.02 -16.00
C TYR A 339 -25.73 2.74 -17.06
N HIS A 340 -26.97 3.21 -16.89
CA HIS A 340 -28.08 2.95 -17.82
C HIS A 340 -27.75 3.42 -19.25
N THR A 341 -27.19 4.61 -19.40
CA THR A 341 -26.80 5.17 -20.71
C THR A 341 -25.64 4.38 -21.35
N LYS A 342 -24.68 3.94 -20.54
CA LYS A 342 -23.55 3.12 -20.99
C LYS A 342 -24.01 1.73 -21.43
N ILE A 343 -24.83 1.05 -20.65
CA ILE A 343 -25.38 -0.27 -20.97
C ILE A 343 -26.22 -0.21 -22.26
N LEU A 344 -27.06 0.81 -22.43
CA LEU A 344 -27.82 1.01 -23.68
C LEU A 344 -26.89 1.21 -24.89
N SER A 345 -25.84 2.02 -24.75
CA SER A 345 -24.88 2.25 -25.84
C SER A 345 -24.12 0.98 -26.24
N ILE A 346 -23.75 0.16 -25.26
CA ILE A 346 -23.09 -1.14 -25.46
C ILE A 346 -24.04 -2.09 -26.20
N CYS A 347 -25.31 -2.20 -25.77
CA CYS A 347 -26.28 -3.07 -26.41
C CYS A 347 -26.64 -2.64 -27.84
N LYS A 348 -26.66 -1.34 -28.14
CA LYS A 348 -26.84 -0.82 -29.51
C LYS A 348 -25.65 -1.18 -30.40
N GLU A 349 -24.44 -0.93 -29.94
CA GLU A 349 -23.23 -1.25 -30.71
C GLU A 349 -23.10 -2.77 -30.94
N LEU A 350 -23.41 -3.59 -29.94
CA LEU A 350 -23.40 -5.04 -30.07
C LEU A 350 -24.46 -5.52 -31.09
N ARG A 351 -25.62 -4.87 -31.16
CA ARG A 351 -26.66 -5.16 -32.16
C ARG A 351 -26.17 -4.81 -33.57
N ASP A 352 -25.66 -3.60 -33.77
CA ASP A 352 -25.22 -3.10 -35.08
C ASP A 352 -24.03 -3.90 -35.64
N THR A 353 -23.11 -4.33 -34.77
CA THR A 353 -21.98 -5.18 -35.17
C THR A 353 -22.39 -6.62 -35.45
N SER A 354 -23.35 -7.17 -34.71
CA SER A 354 -23.93 -8.49 -34.98
C SER A 354 -24.68 -8.52 -36.32
N LEU A 355 -25.38 -7.42 -36.67
CA LEU A 355 -26.01 -7.23 -37.98
C LEU A 355 -24.97 -7.21 -39.11
N LYS A 356 -23.90 -6.43 -38.98
CA LYS A 356 -22.84 -6.31 -40.00
C LYS A 356 -22.10 -7.62 -40.26
N ARG A 357 -21.99 -8.50 -39.27
CA ARG A 357 -21.25 -9.78 -39.37
C ARG A 357 -22.13 -11.00 -39.57
N ASN A 358 -23.46 -10.82 -39.60
CA ASN A 358 -24.45 -11.87 -39.85
C ASN A 358 -24.45 -13.01 -38.81
N ASP A 359 -24.00 -12.72 -37.58
CA ASP A 359 -23.97 -13.67 -36.45
C ASP A 359 -24.90 -13.18 -35.33
N ALA A 360 -26.10 -13.78 -35.26
CA ALA A 360 -27.14 -13.39 -34.30
C ALA A 360 -27.24 -14.33 -33.08
N ALA A 361 -26.47 -15.43 -33.03
CA ALA A 361 -26.66 -16.47 -32.04
C ALA A 361 -26.29 -15.98 -30.62
N GLN A 362 -25.14 -15.32 -30.49
CA GLN A 362 -24.64 -14.85 -29.19
C GLN A 362 -25.46 -13.66 -28.64
N TYR A 363 -25.85 -12.74 -29.51
CA TYR A 363 -26.67 -11.59 -29.14
C TYR A 363 -28.07 -11.99 -28.67
N ASN A 364 -28.74 -12.90 -29.38
CA ASN A 364 -30.10 -13.32 -29.04
C ASN A 364 -30.17 -14.12 -27.72
N VAL A 365 -29.14 -14.93 -27.42
CA VAL A 365 -29.02 -15.62 -26.12
C VAL A 365 -28.76 -14.61 -25.00
N PHE A 366 -27.84 -13.67 -25.22
CA PHE A 366 -27.54 -12.61 -24.26
C PHE A 366 -28.76 -11.74 -23.94
N MET A 367 -29.51 -11.28 -24.95
CA MET A 367 -30.71 -10.46 -24.75
C MET A 367 -31.82 -11.19 -23.99
N LYS A 368 -32.00 -12.51 -24.21
CA LYS A 368 -32.96 -13.31 -23.43
C LYS A 368 -32.57 -13.40 -21.95
N ASN A 369 -31.28 -13.57 -21.65
CA ASN A 369 -30.78 -13.63 -20.27
C ASN A 369 -30.81 -12.25 -19.60
N LEU A 370 -30.43 -11.21 -20.34
CA LEU A 370 -30.50 -9.82 -19.88
C LEU A 370 -31.94 -9.41 -19.55
N LYS A 371 -32.93 -9.81 -20.35
CA LYS A 371 -34.36 -9.58 -20.05
C LYS A 371 -34.76 -10.23 -18.72
N LYS A 372 -34.34 -11.48 -18.45
CA LYS A 372 -34.64 -12.16 -17.18
C LYS A 372 -34.02 -11.44 -15.98
N GLU A 373 -32.77 -11.00 -16.09
CA GLU A 373 -32.10 -10.30 -14.99
C GLU A 373 -32.64 -8.88 -14.78
N LEU A 374 -32.99 -8.16 -15.84
CA LEU A 374 -33.53 -6.80 -15.75
C LEU A 374 -34.97 -6.78 -15.22
N LEU A 375 -35.81 -7.75 -15.59
CA LEU A 375 -37.17 -7.86 -15.04
C LEU A 375 -37.17 -8.13 -13.53
N SER A 376 -36.16 -8.84 -13.01
CA SER A 376 -36.04 -9.14 -11.58
C SER A 376 -35.37 -8.02 -10.77
N ARG A 377 -34.50 -7.21 -11.36
CA ARG A 377 -33.66 -6.22 -10.63
C ARG A 377 -34.00 -4.75 -10.91
N ASP A 378 -34.35 -4.38 -12.13
CA ASP A 378 -34.65 -2.98 -12.46
C ASP A 378 -35.61 -2.83 -13.67
N PRO A 379 -36.92 -2.68 -13.42
CA PRO A 379 -37.91 -2.49 -14.47
C PRO A 379 -37.79 -1.12 -15.17
N GLU A 380 -37.15 -0.10 -14.58
CA GLU A 380 -36.98 1.21 -15.21
C GLU A 380 -36.03 1.14 -16.41
N LEU A 381 -34.95 0.36 -16.30
CA LEU A 381 -34.01 0.14 -17.41
C LEU A 381 -34.68 -0.63 -18.55
N TRP A 382 -35.49 -1.65 -18.25
CA TRP A 382 -36.23 -2.41 -19.25
C TRP A 382 -37.20 -1.53 -20.05
N ASN A 383 -37.89 -0.61 -19.39
CA ASN A 383 -38.77 0.36 -20.07
C ASN A 383 -37.99 1.28 -21.04
N LYS A 384 -36.73 1.63 -20.74
CA LYS A 384 -35.87 2.36 -21.69
C LYS A 384 -35.47 1.51 -22.90
N PHE A 385 -35.23 0.21 -22.71
CA PHE A 385 -35.00 -0.73 -23.82
C PHE A 385 -36.24 -0.87 -24.74
N LYS A 386 -37.45 -0.86 -24.16
CA LYS A 386 -38.71 -0.84 -24.93
C LYS A 386 -38.88 0.44 -25.73
N ASN A 387 -38.63 1.59 -25.11
CA ASN A 387 -38.74 2.90 -25.78
C ASN A 387 -37.75 3.04 -26.95
N ASP A 388 -36.53 2.51 -26.80
CA ASP A 388 -35.49 2.53 -27.84
C ASP A 388 -35.62 1.39 -28.88
N LYS A 389 -36.66 0.53 -28.79
CA LYS A 389 -36.91 -0.63 -29.67
C LYS A 389 -35.71 -1.57 -29.84
N ILE A 390 -34.91 -1.75 -28.79
CA ILE A 390 -33.75 -2.65 -28.80
C ILE A 390 -34.23 -4.07 -28.45
N GLY A 391 -34.64 -4.82 -29.48
CA GLY A 391 -35.17 -6.18 -29.37
C GLY A 391 -34.23 -7.25 -29.95
N LEU A 392 -34.74 -8.49 -30.01
CA LEU A 392 -34.07 -9.62 -30.66
C LEU A 392 -33.88 -9.36 -32.17
N LEU A 393 -32.81 -9.92 -32.75
CA LEU A 393 -32.56 -9.88 -34.18
C LEU A 393 -33.44 -10.91 -34.90
N THR A 394 -34.27 -10.47 -35.84
CA THR A 394 -35.27 -11.30 -36.54
C THR A 394 -34.69 -12.04 -37.75
N LYS A 395 -35.43 -13.03 -38.26
CA LYS A 395 -35.15 -13.76 -39.50
C LYS A 395 -35.07 -12.89 -40.76
N GLU A 396 -35.69 -11.72 -40.74
CA GLU A 396 -35.68 -10.78 -41.87
C GLU A 396 -34.37 -9.96 -41.91
N GLU A 397 -33.74 -9.74 -40.76
CA GLU A 397 -32.53 -8.93 -40.63
C GLU A 397 -31.24 -9.77 -40.72
N VAL A 398 -31.26 -11.05 -40.30
CA VAL A 398 -30.10 -11.96 -40.33
C VAL A 398 -30.51 -13.36 -40.79
N LYS A 399 -29.89 -13.86 -41.86
CA LYS A 399 -30.24 -15.16 -42.51
C LYS A 399 -30.08 -16.39 -41.61
N PHE A 400 -29.27 -16.28 -40.55
CA PHE A 400 -29.01 -17.36 -39.58
C PHE A 400 -29.78 -17.20 -38.25
N SER A 401 -30.69 -16.23 -38.14
CA SER A 401 -31.51 -16.06 -36.93
C SER A 401 -32.64 -17.10 -36.86
N ILE A 402 -32.89 -17.64 -35.67
CA ILE A 402 -33.96 -18.62 -35.40
C ILE A 402 -35.28 -17.91 -35.02
N VAL A 403 -35.26 -16.59 -34.76
CA VAL A 403 -36.36 -15.83 -34.16
C VAL A 403 -37.26 -15.17 -35.22
N SER A 404 -38.58 -15.38 -35.13
CA SER A 404 -39.55 -14.76 -36.04
C SER A 404 -39.84 -13.28 -35.69
N PRO A 405 -40.28 -12.44 -36.64
CA PRO A 405 -40.65 -11.05 -36.35
C PRO A 405 -41.76 -10.93 -35.29
N ALA A 406 -42.72 -11.88 -35.27
CA ALA A 406 -43.76 -11.96 -34.25
C ALA A 406 -43.22 -12.32 -32.85
N GLU A 407 -42.11 -13.06 -32.77
CA GLU A 407 -41.43 -13.37 -31.50
C GLU A 407 -40.62 -12.19 -30.96
N ALA A 408 -40.12 -11.30 -31.82
CA ALA A 408 -39.42 -10.09 -31.40
C ALA A 408 -40.40 -9.02 -30.87
N GLU A 409 -41.60 -8.92 -31.45
CA GLU A 409 -42.66 -8.03 -30.96
C GLU A 409 -43.31 -8.54 -29.66
N SER A 410 -43.51 -9.85 -29.52
CA SER A 410 -43.96 -10.45 -28.26
C SER A 410 -42.90 -10.35 -27.14
N PHE A 411 -41.61 -10.41 -27.51
CA PHE A 411 -40.50 -10.21 -26.58
C PHE A 411 -40.43 -8.78 -26.00
N LEU A 412 -40.87 -7.76 -26.74
CA LEU A 412 -40.91 -6.37 -26.27
C LEU A 412 -42.18 -6.05 -25.48
N SER A 413 -43.28 -6.79 -25.69
CA SER A 413 -44.58 -6.56 -25.05
C SER A 413 -44.83 -7.37 -23.77
N ALA A 414 -44.14 -8.50 -23.55
CA ALA A 414 -44.32 -9.30 -22.33
C ALA A 414 -43.70 -8.62 -21.09
N ASP A 415 -44.55 -8.25 -20.14
CA ASP A 415 -44.25 -7.55 -18.87
C ASP A 415 -44.16 -8.46 -17.64
N SER A 416 -44.42 -9.77 -17.79
CA SER A 416 -44.31 -10.74 -16.70
C SER A 416 -43.59 -12.02 -17.14
N LEU A 417 -42.92 -12.69 -16.18
CA LEU A 417 -42.23 -13.97 -16.40
C LEU A 417 -43.18 -15.14 -16.75
N ASN A 418 -44.49 -14.94 -16.68
CA ASN A 418 -45.50 -15.99 -16.83
C ASN A 418 -46.09 -16.16 -18.25
N ASP A 419 -45.76 -15.29 -19.21
CA ASP A 419 -46.34 -15.35 -20.57
C ASP A 419 -45.55 -16.24 -21.56
N VAL A 420 -44.49 -16.92 -21.11
CA VAL A 420 -43.76 -17.88 -21.94
C VAL A 420 -44.40 -19.26 -21.79
N LYS A 421 -45.35 -19.63 -22.66
CA LYS A 421 -45.80 -21.03 -22.78
C LYS A 421 -44.64 -21.89 -23.29
N PRO A 422 -44.21 -22.95 -22.56
CA PRO A 422 -43.25 -23.90 -23.07
C PRO A 422 -43.96 -24.95 -23.93
N ALA A 423 -43.61 -25.04 -25.20
CA ALA A 423 -43.82 -26.26 -25.98
C ALA A 423 -42.60 -27.15 -25.81
N TYR A 424 -42.67 -28.11 -24.89
CA TYR A 424 -42.19 -29.49 -24.96
C TYR A 424 -42.15 -30.10 -23.55
N LYS A 425 -42.94 -31.17 -23.35
CA LYS A 425 -42.97 -32.01 -22.14
C LYS A 425 -41.83 -33.03 -22.19
N SER A 426 -41.23 -33.30 -21.04
CA SER A 426 -40.74 -34.63 -20.62
C SER A 426 -40.41 -34.63 -19.13
N PRO A 427 -40.43 -35.81 -18.46
CA PRO A 427 -41.19 -35.98 -17.23
C PRO A 427 -40.33 -36.22 -15.97
N ASP A 428 -40.99 -36.02 -14.83
CA ASP A 428 -40.91 -36.82 -13.60
C ASP A 428 -39.78 -36.61 -12.57
N MET A 429 -40.26 -36.14 -11.40
CA MET A 429 -39.96 -36.55 -10.01
C MET A 429 -38.66 -35.98 -9.39
N TYR A 430 -38.60 -35.48 -8.16
CA TYR A 430 -39.41 -35.64 -6.94
C TYR A 430 -39.55 -34.31 -6.17
N GLU A 431 -40.69 -34.17 -5.49
CA GLU A 431 -40.98 -33.24 -4.39
C GLU A 431 -40.20 -33.59 -3.12
N GLU A 432 -39.93 -32.61 -2.26
CA GLU A 432 -39.96 -32.66 -0.78
C GLU A 432 -39.72 -31.22 -0.26
N GLU A 433 -40.81 -30.51 0.11
CA GLU A 433 -41.24 -30.15 1.48
C GLU A 433 -40.37 -29.04 2.11
N GLU A 434 -40.77 -27.76 2.08
CA GLU A 434 -41.69 -27.08 3.03
C GLU A 434 -41.39 -27.37 4.51
N ASP A 435 -40.74 -26.40 5.18
CA ASP A 435 -40.86 -26.18 6.62
C ASP A 435 -40.87 -24.67 6.89
N ASP A 436 -42.07 -24.13 7.08
CA ASP A 436 -42.38 -22.86 7.72
C ASP A 436 -42.28 -23.04 9.25
N TYR A 437 -41.51 -22.20 9.96
CA TYR A 437 -41.87 -21.80 11.32
C TYR A 437 -41.43 -20.36 11.65
N ASP A 438 -42.47 -19.57 11.86
CA ASP A 438 -42.67 -18.26 12.49
C ASP A 438 -41.57 -17.53 13.29
N LEU A 439 -41.49 -16.25 12.95
CA LEU A 439 -41.53 -15.03 13.78
C LEU A 439 -41.36 -15.09 15.32
N LEU A 440 -40.50 -14.15 15.76
CA LEU A 440 -40.53 -13.30 16.97
C LEU A 440 -40.12 -13.94 18.31
N ASP A 441 -39.01 -13.43 18.88
CA ASP A 441 -39.16 -12.57 20.07
C ASP A 441 -37.95 -11.66 20.31
N GLN A 442 -38.28 -10.49 20.85
CA GLN A 442 -37.44 -9.36 21.20
C GLN A 442 -36.47 -9.70 22.36
N LEU A 443 -35.21 -9.26 22.25
CA LEU A 443 -34.42 -8.62 23.31
C LEU A 443 -33.14 -7.98 22.75
#